data_AF-A0A6N9Q9M2-F1
#
_entry.id   AF-A0A6N9Q9M2-F1
#
_cell.length_a   1.000
_cell.length_b   1.000
_cell.length_c   1.000
_cell.angle_alpha   90.00
_cell.angle_beta   90.00
_cell.angle_gamma   90.00
#
_symmetry.space_group_name_H-M   'P 1'
#
loop_
_entity.id
_entity.type
_entity.pdbx_description
1 polymer ?
#
loop_
_entity_poly.entity_id
_entity_poly.type
_entity_poly.pdbx_seq_one_letter_code
_entity_poly.pdbx_strand_id
1 'polypeptide(L)'
;MFFDEIQNVREFELVINSFRATHNVSIFLTGSNSKILSGELATHLSGRTISFRIMPFNFAEFVKLKEQDGHVRQRNELLDEYLKWGGLPLVCKARDEASKEVLLSNIYDSVVLKDIIMRNRITSPVALEKVLEYLIANSSTTISGNKGENL
;
A
#
# COMPACT_ATOMS: atom_id res chain seq x y z
N MET A 1 4.28 12.87 20.36
CA MET A 1 5.06 13.32 19.18
C MET A 1 4.79 12.37 18.03
N PHE A 2 4.65 12.90 16.81
CA PHE A 2 4.39 12.12 15.60
C PHE A 2 5.50 12.42 14.59
N PHE A 3 6.11 11.38 14.04
CA PHE A 3 7.16 11.49 13.04
C PHE A 3 6.74 10.74 11.78
N ASP A 4 6.67 11.46 10.66
CA ASP A 4 6.30 10.91 9.37
C ASP A 4 7.52 10.46 8.57
N GLU A 5 7.38 9.38 7.81
CA GLU A 5 8.42 8.87 6.89
C GLU A 5 9.82 8.75 7.55
N ILE A 6 9.86 8.18 8.76
CA ILE A 6 11.05 8.17 9.62
C ILE A 6 12.27 7.51 8.96
N GLN A 7 12.08 6.63 7.96
CA GLN A 7 13.14 5.98 7.18
C GLN A 7 14.06 6.97 6.48
N ASN A 8 13.58 8.19 6.22
CA ASN A 8 14.36 9.20 5.51
C ASN A 8 15.36 9.92 6.43
N VAL A 9 15.23 9.73 7.74
CA VAL A 9 16.14 10.31 8.74
C VAL A 9 17.19 9.26 9.11
N ARG A 10 18.46 9.60 8.92
CA ARG A 10 19.58 8.74 9.33
C ARG A 10 19.68 8.70 10.86
N GLU A 11 19.94 7.52 11.41
CA GLU A 11 20.19 7.30 12.85
C GLU A 11 19.05 7.83 13.74
N PHE A 12 17.81 7.80 13.24
CA PHE A 12 16.65 8.33 13.96
C PHE A 12 16.42 7.63 15.31
N GLU A 13 16.91 6.40 15.47
CA GLU A 13 16.82 5.60 16.69
C GLU A 13 17.46 6.33 17.88
N LEU A 14 18.57 7.06 17.66
CA LEU A 14 19.25 7.84 18.70
C LEU A 14 18.36 8.99 19.18
N VAL A 15 17.72 9.70 18.23
CA VAL A 15 16.82 10.81 18.51
C VAL A 15 15.59 10.33 19.27
N ILE A 16 14.97 9.23 18.82
CA ILE A 16 13.81 8.64 19.50
C ILE A 16 14.17 8.16 20.91
N ASN A 17 15.32 7.50 21.10
CA ASN A 17 15.77 7.07 22.42
C ASN A 17 16.02 8.25 23.36
N SER A 18 16.62 9.34 22.86
CA SER A 18 16.83 10.57 23.64
C SER A 18 15.50 11.21 24.08
N PHE A 19 14.51 11.31 23.17
CA PHE A 19 13.19 11.83 23.52
C PHE A 19 12.49 10.99 24.57
N ARG A 20 12.55 9.65 24.46
CA ARG A 20 11.96 8.74 25.46
C ARG A 20 12.63 8.81 26.83
N ALA A 21 13.95 9.00 26.87
CA ALA A 21 14.69 9.09 28.13
C ALA A 21 14.41 10.40 28.87
N THR A 22 14.19 11.49 28.11
CA THR A 22 14.11 12.84 28.67
C THR A 22 12.67 13.33 28.87
N HIS A 23 11.70 12.78 28.13
CA HIS A 23 10.32 13.25 28.13
C HIS A 23 9.31 12.12 28.34
N ASN A 24 8.30 12.36 29.17
CA ASN A 24 7.16 11.46 29.32
C ASN A 24 6.12 11.68 28.21
N VAL A 25 6.43 11.23 26.99
CA VAL A 25 5.59 11.43 25.80
C VAL A 25 5.34 10.15 25.04
N SER A 26 4.13 10.00 24.47
CA SER A 26 3.85 8.97 23.47
C SER A 26 4.47 9.35 22.13
N ILE A 27 5.16 8.41 21.49
CA ILE A 27 5.82 8.60 20.19
C ILE A 27 5.15 7.71 19.16
N PHE A 28 4.75 8.32 18.05
CA PHE A 28 4.17 7.65 16.89
C PHE A 28 5.11 7.83 15.71
N LEU A 29 5.41 6.72 15.02
CA LEU A 29 6.27 6.69 13.85
C LEU A 29 5.49 6.10 12.69
N THR A 30 5.64 6.67 11.50
CA THR A 30 5.13 6.09 10.26
C THR A 30 6.26 5.90 9.26
N GLY A 31 6.01 5.03 8.29
CA GLY A 31 6.90 4.85 7.17
C GLY A 31 6.29 3.93 6.12
N SER A 32 6.35 4.36 4.86
CA SER A 32 6.01 3.57 3.68
C SER A 32 6.87 2.31 3.49
N ASN A 33 8.05 2.21 4.15
CA ASN A 33 8.89 1.01 4.09
C ASN A 33 8.62 0.05 5.26
N SER A 34 8.19 -1.17 4.94
CA SER A 34 8.02 -2.23 5.93
C SER A 34 9.31 -2.68 6.64
N LYS A 35 10.49 -2.32 6.10
CA LYS A 35 11.80 -2.65 6.69
C LYS A 35 12.02 -1.95 8.04
N ILE A 36 11.40 -0.79 8.26
CA ILE A 36 11.34 -0.13 9.57
C ILE A 36 10.64 -1.03 10.58
N LEU A 37 9.53 -1.66 10.19
CA LEU A 37 8.66 -2.37 11.13
C LEU A 37 9.11 -3.82 11.35
N SER A 38 10.05 -4.33 10.54
CA SER A 38 10.54 -5.70 10.61
C SER A 38 11.81 -5.82 11.47
N GLY A 39 11.65 -6.19 12.74
CA GLY A 39 12.70 -6.78 13.59
C GLY A 39 13.79 -5.84 14.11
N GLU A 40 14.50 -5.11 13.24
CA GLU A 40 15.67 -4.29 13.61
C GLU A 40 15.29 -3.18 14.61
N LEU A 41 14.25 -2.40 14.30
CA LEU A 41 13.76 -1.33 15.19
C LEU A 41 13.20 -1.82 16.52
N ALA A 42 12.49 -2.95 16.51
CA ALA A 42 11.95 -3.55 17.73
C ALA A 42 13.09 -3.96 18.69
N THR A 43 14.20 -4.42 18.11
CA THR A 43 15.43 -4.76 18.84
C THR A 43 16.09 -3.51 19.43
N HIS A 44 16.22 -2.43 18.65
CA HIS A 44 16.82 -1.17 19.12
C HIS A 44 15.95 -0.37 20.11
N LEU A 45 14.62 -0.51 20.05
CA LEU A 45 13.67 0.21 20.91
C LEU A 45 13.20 -0.60 22.14
N SER A 46 13.96 -1.64 22.50
CA SER A 46 13.81 -2.41 23.75
C SER A 46 12.45 -3.11 23.92
N GLY A 47 11.81 -3.51 22.82
CA GLY A 47 10.61 -4.36 22.84
C GLY A 47 9.31 -3.70 23.34
N ARG A 48 9.31 -2.42 23.71
CA ARG A 48 8.11 -1.67 24.16
C ARG A 48 7.40 -0.95 23.02
N THR A 49 7.41 -1.54 21.83
CA THR A 49 6.86 -0.94 20.60
C THR A 49 5.78 -1.84 20.04
N ILE A 50 4.63 -1.26 19.71
CA ILE A 50 3.56 -1.94 18.98
C ILE A 50 3.65 -1.50 17.52
N SER A 51 3.67 -2.47 16.62
CA SER A 51 3.77 -2.27 15.18
C SER A 51 2.44 -2.63 14.53
N PHE A 52 1.96 -1.75 13.66
CA PHE A 52 0.76 -2.00 12.86
C PHE A 52 1.13 -1.91 11.39
N ARG A 53 0.79 -2.97 10.64
CA ARG A 53 0.87 -2.95 9.17
C ARG A 53 -0.48 -2.53 8.63
N ILE A 54 -0.53 -1.41 7.92
CA ILE A 54 -1.74 -0.92 7.27
C ILE A 54 -1.76 -1.45 5.84
N MET A 55 -2.82 -2.18 5.49
CA MET A 55 -3.05 -2.72 4.15
C MET A 55 -4.22 -1.96 3.50
N PRO A 56 -4.35 -1.99 2.16
CA PRO A 56 -5.59 -1.60 1.51
C PRO A 56 -6.77 -2.39 2.06
N PHE A 57 -7.97 -1.84 1.93
CA PHE A 57 -9.19 -2.53 2.32
C PHE A 57 -9.30 -3.86 1.60
N ASN A 58 -9.68 -4.89 2.35
CA ASN A 58 -10.21 -6.10 1.73
C ASN A 58 -11.64 -5.85 1.21
N PHE A 59 -12.17 -6.79 0.43
CA PHE A 59 -13.50 -6.64 -0.16
C PHE A 59 -14.62 -6.44 0.88
N ALA A 60 -14.54 -7.11 2.05
CA ALA A 60 -15.55 -6.93 3.09
C ALA A 60 -15.51 -5.53 3.72
N GLU A 61 -14.31 -4.97 3.94
CA GLU A 61 -14.13 -3.59 4.39
C GLU A 61 -14.61 -2.58 3.35
N PHE A 62 -14.38 -2.85 2.06
CA PHE A 62 -14.90 -2.04 0.96
C PHE A 62 -16.43 -2.02 0.93
N VAL A 63 -17.08 -3.19 1.04
CA VAL A 63 -18.55 -3.27 1.09
C VAL A 63 -19.09 -2.47 2.27
N LYS A 64 -18.50 -2.66 3.45
CA LYS A 64 -18.89 -1.93 4.67
C LYS A 64 -18.75 -0.40 4.49
N LEU A 65 -17.68 0.06 3.85
CA LEU A 65 -17.50 1.48 3.53
C LEU A 65 -18.63 2.00 2.62
N LYS A 66 -18.96 1.27 1.55
CA LYS A 66 -20.01 1.67 0.61
C LYS A 66 -21.39 1.70 1.26
N GLU A 67 -21.68 0.74 2.14
CA GLU A 67 -22.92 0.73 2.93
C GLU A 67 -23.02 1.96 3.86
N GLN A 68 -21.91 2.33 4.51
CA GLN A 68 -21.84 3.53 5.36
C GLN A 68 -22.03 4.83 4.57
N ASP A 69 -21.55 4.88 3.34
CA ASP A 69 -21.75 6.02 2.42
C ASP A 69 -23.16 6.02 1.78
N GLY A 70 -24.08 5.16 2.23
CA GLY A 70 -25.46 5.08 1.73
C GLY A 70 -25.60 4.40 0.37
N HIS A 71 -24.54 3.78 -0.15
CA HIS A 71 -24.55 3.08 -1.44
C HIS A 71 -24.97 1.63 -1.25
N VAL A 72 -26.28 1.38 -1.19
CA VAL A 72 -26.83 0.02 -1.16
C VAL A 72 -26.93 -0.51 -2.59
N ARG A 73 -25.86 -1.15 -3.07
CA ARG A 73 -25.80 -1.85 -4.37
C ARG A 73 -25.72 -3.35 -4.18
N GLN A 74 -25.99 -4.10 -5.25
CA GLN A 74 -25.81 -5.55 -5.23
C GLN A 74 -24.35 -5.90 -5.01
N ARG A 75 -24.09 -6.99 -4.30
CA ARG A 75 -22.73 -7.44 -3.97
C ARG A 75 -21.87 -7.71 -5.21
N ASN A 76 -22.48 -8.14 -6.32
CA ASN A 76 -21.79 -8.37 -7.59
C ASN A 76 -21.28 -7.05 -8.21
N GLU A 77 -22.11 -6.00 -8.21
CA GLU A 77 -21.70 -4.68 -8.70
C GLU A 77 -20.57 -4.08 -7.86
N LEU A 78 -20.61 -4.29 -6.53
CA LEU A 78 -19.54 -3.87 -5.64
C LEU A 78 -18.25 -4.65 -5.88
N LEU A 79 -18.37 -5.94 -6.21
CA LEU A 79 -17.23 -6.78 -6.56
C LEU A 79 -16.58 -6.29 -7.86
N ASP A 80 -17.38 -6.00 -8.89
CA ASP A 80 -16.88 -5.47 -10.16
C ASP A 80 -16.17 -4.12 -9.96
N GLU A 81 -16.72 -3.23 -9.13
CA GLU A 81 -16.07 -1.97 -8.77
C GLU A 81 -14.74 -2.21 -8.03
N TYR A 82 -14.73 -3.14 -7.07
CA TYR A 82 -13.53 -3.46 -6.29
C TYR A 82 -12.44 -4.10 -7.17
N LEU A 83 -12.80 -4.96 -8.12
CA LEU A 83 -11.86 -5.55 -9.06
C LEU A 83 -11.30 -4.51 -10.03
N LYS A 84 -12.12 -3.53 -10.45
CA LYS A 84 -11.69 -2.44 -11.34
C LYS A 84 -10.78 -1.42 -10.64
N TRP A 85 -11.14 -1.00 -9.42
CA TRP A 85 -10.52 0.15 -8.76
C TRP A 85 -9.64 -0.21 -7.55
N GLY A 86 -9.72 -1.45 -7.07
CA GLY A 86 -8.98 -1.94 -5.92
C GLY A 86 -9.50 -1.44 -4.57
N GLY A 87 -8.75 -1.78 -3.52
CA GLY A 87 -9.09 -1.52 -2.11
C GLY A 87 -8.40 -0.31 -1.48
N LEU A 88 -7.70 0.53 -2.25
CA LEU A 88 -6.97 1.68 -1.69
C LEU A 88 -7.95 2.69 -1.07
N PRO A 89 -7.85 3.01 0.24
CA PRO A 89 -8.88 3.81 0.93
C PRO A 89 -9.21 5.14 0.26
N LEU A 90 -8.18 5.83 -0.27
CA LEU A 90 -8.35 7.12 -0.95
C LEU A 90 -9.16 6.97 -2.26
N VAL A 91 -8.94 5.88 -3.00
CA VAL A 91 -9.64 5.56 -4.24
C VAL A 91 -11.07 5.10 -3.95
N CYS A 92 -11.26 4.26 -2.92
CA CYS A 92 -12.58 3.75 -2.55
C CYS A 92 -13.55 4.86 -2.14
N LYS A 93 -13.04 5.97 -1.57
CA LYS A 93 -13.81 7.14 -1.13
C LYS A 93 -14.07 8.19 -2.22
N ALA A 94 -13.45 8.05 -3.39
CA ALA A 94 -13.68 8.98 -4.49
C ALA A 94 -15.10 8.84 -5.04
N ARG A 95 -15.72 9.98 -5.38
CA ARG A 95 -17.14 10.06 -5.74
C ARG A 95 -17.42 9.60 -7.17
N ASP A 96 -16.52 9.91 -8.09
CA ASP A 96 -16.68 9.65 -9.52
C ASP A 96 -15.48 8.87 -10.10
N GLU A 97 -15.68 8.27 -11.27
CA GLU A 97 -14.65 7.45 -11.92
C GLU A 97 -13.42 8.26 -12.34
N ALA A 98 -13.60 9.49 -12.84
CA ALA A 98 -12.47 10.32 -13.27
C ALA A 98 -11.54 10.67 -12.09
N SER A 99 -12.11 10.98 -10.92
CA SER A 99 -11.34 11.15 -9.68
C SER A 99 -10.58 9.89 -9.29
N LYS A 100 -11.18 8.70 -9.45
CA LYS A 100 -10.49 7.42 -9.16
C LYS A 100 -9.31 7.18 -10.08
N GLU A 101 -9.45 7.45 -11.37
CA GLU A 101 -8.37 7.33 -12.36
C GLU A 101 -7.19 8.23 -11.99
N VAL A 102 -7.46 9.51 -11.72
CA VAL A 102 -6.42 10.48 -11.33
C VAL A 102 -5.73 10.06 -10.03
N LEU A 103 -6.48 9.60 -9.03
CA LEU A 103 -5.90 9.14 -7.77
C LEU A 103 -5.04 7.90 -7.95
N LEU A 104 -5.49 6.91 -8.72
CA LEU A 104 -4.69 5.73 -9.03
C LEU A 104 -3.43 6.08 -9.81
N SER A 105 -3.51 6.96 -10.80
CA SER A 105 -2.34 7.43 -11.56
C SER A 105 -1.34 8.11 -10.63
N ASN A 106 -1.80 9.02 -9.76
CA ASN A 106 -0.92 9.72 -8.83
C ASN A 106 -0.26 8.76 -7.82
N ILE A 107 -1.00 7.75 -7.35
CA ILE A 107 -0.47 6.71 -6.46
C ILE A 107 0.54 5.85 -7.20
N TYR A 108 0.25 5.47 -8.45
CA TYR A 108 1.18 4.73 -9.30
C TYR A 108 2.48 5.53 -9.49
N ASP A 109 2.40 6.79 -9.90
CA ASP A 109 3.59 7.64 -10.09
C ASP A 109 4.38 7.81 -8.78
N SER A 110 3.68 8.02 -7.67
CA SER A 110 4.32 8.26 -6.37
C SER A 110 4.93 7.00 -5.77
N VAL A 111 4.34 5.82 -5.96
CA VAL A 111 4.82 4.58 -5.36
C VAL A 111 5.74 3.83 -6.31
N VAL A 112 5.34 3.66 -7.56
CA VAL A 112 6.09 2.90 -8.54
C VAL A 112 7.26 3.72 -9.04
N LEU A 113 7.03 4.93 -9.57
CA LEU A 113 8.13 5.68 -10.16
C LEU A 113 9.06 6.22 -9.07
N LYS A 114 8.54 6.91 -8.07
CA LYS A 114 9.40 7.53 -7.05
C LYS A 114 10.08 6.49 -6.16
N ASP A 115 9.34 5.58 -5.53
CA ASP A 115 9.96 4.68 -4.54
C ASP A 115 10.80 3.57 -5.20
N ILE A 116 10.40 3.02 -6.35
CA ILE A 116 11.18 1.94 -7.00
C ILE A 116 12.41 2.50 -7.71
N ILE A 117 12.27 3.59 -8.49
CA ILE A 117 13.41 4.15 -9.25
C ILE A 117 14.44 4.76 -8.29
N MET A 118 14.01 5.53 -7.29
CA MET A 118 14.93 6.14 -6.34
C MET A 118 15.62 5.12 -5.43
N ARG A 119 14.92 4.07 -4.99
CA ARG A 119 15.51 3.07 -4.07
C ARG A 119 16.40 2.05 -4.77
N ASN A 120 16.05 1.63 -5.98
CA ASN A 120 16.77 0.57 -6.68
C ASN A 120 17.83 1.10 -7.66
N ARG A 121 18.03 2.43 -7.75
CA ARG A 121 18.95 3.08 -8.71
C ARG A 121 18.77 2.53 -10.13
N ILE A 122 17.52 2.26 -10.53
CA ILE A 122 17.26 1.66 -11.84
C ILE A 122 17.62 2.68 -12.91
N THR A 123 18.60 2.33 -13.74
CA THR A 123 19.21 3.20 -14.75
C THR A 123 18.24 3.62 -15.86
N SER A 124 17.12 2.90 -16.04
CA SER A 124 16.11 3.20 -17.06
C SER A 124 14.69 3.03 -16.53
N PRO A 125 13.99 4.12 -16.19
CA PRO A 125 12.56 4.13 -15.85
C PRO A 125 11.68 3.43 -16.91
N VAL A 126 12.04 3.61 -18.18
CA VAL A 126 11.32 3.05 -19.34
C VAL A 126 11.33 1.52 -19.35
N ALA A 127 12.41 0.90 -18.89
CA ALA A 127 12.49 -0.56 -18.83
C ALA A 127 11.59 -1.13 -17.72
N LEU A 128 11.49 -0.44 -16.58
CA LEU A 128 10.61 -0.82 -15.47
C LEU A 128 9.14 -0.71 -15.88
N GLU A 129 8.77 0.38 -16.54
CA GLU A 129 7.41 0.62 -17.03
C GLU A 129 6.96 -0.52 -17.97
N LYS A 130 7.79 -0.91 -18.94
CA LYS A 130 7.50 -2.04 -19.84
C LYS A 130 7.33 -3.38 -19.12
N VAL A 131 8.11 -3.64 -18.07
CA VAL A 131 7.96 -4.87 -17.26
C VAL A 131 6.65 -4.84 -16.49
N LEU A 132 6.28 -3.70 -15.92
CA LEU A 132 5.02 -3.54 -15.18
C LEU A 132 3.81 -3.64 -16.11
N GLU A 133 3.83 -2.99 -17.27
CA GLU A 133 2.82 -3.14 -18.32
C GLU A 133 2.66 -4.61 -18.71
N TYR A 134 3.77 -5.32 -18.91
CA TYR A 134 3.74 -6.75 -19.22
C TYR A 134 3.13 -7.58 -18.09
N LEU A 135 3.52 -7.35 -16.83
CA LEU A 135 2.95 -8.07 -15.68
C LEU A 135 1.45 -7.80 -15.50
N ILE A 136 1.02 -6.54 -15.67
CA ILE A 136 -0.38 -6.15 -15.60
C ILE A 136 -1.17 -6.79 -16.74
N ALA A 137 -0.66 -6.73 -17.98
CA ALA A 137 -1.30 -7.34 -19.14
C ALA A 137 -1.44 -8.87 -19.03
N ASN A 138 -0.53 -9.53 -18.31
CA ASN A 138 -0.54 -10.99 -18.13
C ASN A 138 -1.15 -11.45 -16.79
N SER A 139 -1.52 -10.53 -15.89
CA SER A 139 -2.09 -10.82 -14.57
C SER A 139 -3.42 -11.59 -14.60
N SER A 140 -4.07 -11.64 -15.76
CA SER A 140 -5.35 -12.32 -16.01
C SER A 140 -5.25 -13.47 -17.01
N THR A 141 -4.05 -14.04 -17.23
CA THR A 141 -3.95 -15.25 -18.04
C THR A 141 -4.64 -16.41 -17.33
N THR A 142 -5.83 -16.74 -17.81
CA THR A 142 -6.55 -17.94 -17.40
C THR A 142 -5.77 -19.17 -17.87
N ILE A 143 -5.10 -19.87 -16.96
CA ILE A 143 -4.77 -21.28 -17.21
C ILE A 143 -6.09 -22.05 -17.15
N SER A 144 -6.75 -22.13 -18.29
CA SER A 144 -7.87 -23.08 -18.49
C SER A 144 -7.26 -24.46 -18.71
N GLY A 145 -7.07 -25.21 -17.63
CA GLY A 145 -6.85 -26.65 -17.73
C GLY A 145 -8.17 -27.35 -18.01
N ASN A 146 -8.52 -27.55 -19.30
CA ASN A 146 -9.38 -28.67 -19.73
C ASN A 146 -9.48 -28.78 -21.26
N LYS A 147 -8.72 -29.71 -21.84
CA LYS A 147 -9.23 -30.90 -22.56
C LYS A 147 -8.06 -31.76 -23.02
N GLY A 148 -7.82 -32.84 -22.29
CA GLY A 148 -6.87 -33.89 -22.65
C GLY A 148 -7.32 -35.24 -22.11
N GLU A 149 -8.63 -35.50 -22.07
CA GLU A 149 -9.17 -36.84 -21.87
C GLU A 149 -10.36 -37.04 -22.80
N ASN A 150 -10.09 -37.66 -23.96
CA ASN A 150 -10.78 -38.87 -24.40
C ASN A 150 -10.27 -39.25 -25.79
N LEU A 151 -9.62 -40.43 -25.84
CA LEU A 151 -9.46 -41.38 -26.95
C LEU A 151 -8.91 -40.86 -28.29
#